data_AF-A0A9N9P8J6-F1
#
_entry.id   AF-A0A9N9P8J6-F1
#
_cell.length_a   1.000
_cell.length_b   1.000
_cell.length_c   1.000
_cell.angle_alpha   90.00
_cell.angle_beta   90.00
_cell.angle_gamma   90.00
#
_symmetry.space_group_name_H-M   'P 1'
#
loop_
_entity.id
_entity.type
_entity.pdbx_description
1 polymer ?
#
loop_
_entity_poly.entity_id
_entity_poly.type
_entity_poly.pdbx_seq_one_letter_code
_entity_poly.pdbx_strand_id
1 'polypeptide(L)'
;QETQIRFWLTECGHVICQSCLNKHGDTSQENSSTTTEHICPVCNAKCAAVELTDQLPPNLNMFFRPAYEIMDETADVLRFQQTNTFSLLRFLKDKVAKQRQLLDKAKDELLQYKDTKNQLQAIKKENQRLKAQIQDIRTSLAANETTESPSKLSSGNNLGIRLYSPSIRTPRTPRTP
;
A
#
# COMPACT_ATOMS: atom_id res chain seq x y z
N GLN A 1 57.86 5.54 -41.24
CA GLN A 1 56.48 5.01 -41.11
C GLN A 1 56.46 4.23 -39.81
N GLU A 2 55.87 4.79 -38.75
CA GLU A 2 55.78 4.11 -37.46
C GLU A 2 54.78 2.95 -37.60
N THR A 3 55.25 1.73 -37.39
CA THR A 3 54.39 0.54 -37.35
C THR A 3 53.58 0.59 -36.06
N GLN A 4 52.28 0.84 -36.18
CA GLN A 4 51.36 0.82 -35.04
C GLN A 4 51.31 -0.58 -34.43
N ILE A 5 51.74 -0.71 -33.18
CA ILE A 5 51.67 -1.96 -32.41
C ILE A 5 50.24 -2.11 -31.89
N ARG A 6 49.60 -3.25 -32.19
CA ARG A 6 48.25 -3.59 -31.74
C ARG A 6 48.31 -4.47 -30.49
N PHE A 7 47.40 -4.22 -29.55
CA PHE A 7 47.27 -4.96 -28.30
C PHE A 7 45.95 -5.70 -28.23
N TRP A 8 45.96 -6.83 -27.52
CA TRP A 8 44.83 -7.72 -27.32
C TRP A 8 44.70 -8.00 -25.83
N LEU A 9 43.47 -8.05 -25.33
CA LEU A 9 43.13 -8.46 -23.97
C LEU A 9 42.59 -9.88 -24.00
N THR A 10 43.20 -10.78 -23.24
CA THR A 10 42.71 -12.16 -23.07
C THR A 10 41.67 -12.28 -21.96
N GLU A 11 40.84 -13.32 -22.00
CA GLU A 11 39.87 -13.60 -20.92
C GLU A 11 40.53 -13.80 -19.54
N CYS A 12 41.77 -14.27 -19.51
CA CYS A 12 42.54 -14.37 -18.27
C CYS A 12 43.11 -13.03 -17.78
N GLY A 13 42.79 -11.91 -18.44
CA GLY A 13 43.12 -10.55 -18.00
C GLY A 13 44.51 -10.04 -18.43
N HIS A 14 45.21 -10.75 -19.31
CA HIS A 14 46.54 -10.33 -19.77
C HIS A 14 46.47 -9.50 -21.05
N VAL A 15 47.23 -8.42 -21.09
CA VAL A 15 47.38 -7.57 -22.29
C VAL A 15 48.62 -8.00 -23.07
N ILE A 16 48.43 -8.34 -24.34
CA ILE A 16 49.43 -9.03 -25.17
C ILE A 16 49.48 -8.36 -26.54
N CYS A 17 50.67 -8.09 -27.08
CA CYS A 17 50.77 -7.53 -28.43
C CYS A 17 50.45 -8.59 -29.50
N GLN A 18 49.97 -8.16 -30.67
CA GLN A 18 49.59 -9.05 -31.77
C GLN A 18 50.70 -10.05 -32.15
N SER A 19 51.96 -9.59 -32.17
CA SER A 19 53.10 -10.47 -32.48
C SER A 19 53.32 -11.57 -31.46
N CYS A 20 53.07 -11.31 -30.17
CA CYS A 20 53.17 -12.32 -29.12
C CYS A 20 51.96 -13.27 -29.13
N LEU A 21 50.77 -12.78 -29.46
CA LEU A 21 49.57 -13.60 -29.57
C LEU A 21 49.68 -14.61 -30.74
N ASN A 22 50.16 -14.16 -31.91
CA ASN A 22 50.29 -15.01 -33.10
C ASN A 22 51.39 -16.08 -32.98
N LYS A 23 52.43 -15.85 -32.18
CA LYS A 23 53.52 -16.83 -31.97
C LYS A 23 53.09 -18.03 -31.12
N HIS A 24 52.03 -17.87 -30.33
CA HIS A 24 51.54 -18.90 -29.41
C HIS A 24 50.19 -19.51 -29.85
N GLY A 25 49.55 -18.99 -30.91
CA GLY A 25 48.35 -19.56 -31.48
C GLY A 25 48.66 -20.55 -32.61
N ASP A 26 48.09 -21.75 -32.57
CA ASP A 26 48.09 -22.66 -33.70
C ASP A 26 47.25 -22.05 -34.84
N THR A 27 47.90 -21.41 -35.80
CA THR A 27 47.32 -21.15 -37.12
C THR A 27 47.19 -22.45 -37.88
N SER A 28 46.06 -23.14 -37.70
CA SER A 28 45.47 -23.97 -38.74
C SER A 28 44.10 -23.37 -39.08
N GLN A 29 44.05 -22.74 -40.27
CA GLN A 29 42.95 -22.70 -41.25
C GLN A 29 41.51 -23.01 -40.80
N GLU A 30 40.43 -22.51 -41.40
CA GLU A 30 40.15 -21.44 -42.35
C GLU A 30 38.62 -21.53 -42.57
N ASN A 31 37.78 -21.46 -41.53
CA ASN A 31 36.34 -21.64 -41.71
C ASN A 31 35.52 -21.16 -40.51
N SER A 32 35.04 -19.92 -40.59
CA SER A 32 33.69 -19.52 -40.16
C SER A 32 33.24 -20.01 -38.77
N SER A 33 33.93 -19.59 -37.71
CA SER A 33 33.38 -19.61 -36.35
C SER A 33 33.91 -18.41 -35.58
N THR A 34 32.99 -17.64 -35.02
CA THR A 34 33.16 -16.28 -34.47
C THR A 34 33.93 -16.22 -33.14
N THR A 35 34.69 -17.26 -32.77
CA THR A 35 35.48 -17.32 -31.54
C THR A 35 36.78 -18.10 -31.80
N THR A 36 37.86 -17.37 -32.10
CA THR A 36 39.19 -17.96 -32.28
C THR A 36 39.82 -18.14 -30.88
N GLU A 37 40.01 -19.39 -30.46
CA GLU A 37 40.69 -19.68 -29.18
C GLU A 37 42.21 -19.47 -29.33
N HIS A 38 42.80 -18.69 -28.42
CA HIS A 38 44.24 -18.42 -28.37
C HIS A 38 44.87 -19.03 -27.11
N ILE A 39 46.18 -19.31 -27.15
CA ILE A 39 46.95 -19.66 -25.95
C ILE A 39 47.59 -18.39 -25.39
N CYS A 40 47.29 -18.06 -24.13
CA CYS A 40 47.89 -16.91 -23.47
C CYS A 40 49.39 -17.15 -23.19
N PRO A 41 50.32 -16.36 -23.73
CA PRO A 41 51.76 -16.50 -23.44
C PRO A 41 52.16 -16.25 -21.98
N VAL A 42 51.28 -15.67 -21.14
CA VAL A 42 51.61 -15.37 -19.74
C VAL A 42 51.27 -16.53 -18.81
N CYS A 43 50.08 -17.11 -18.93
CA CYS A 43 49.61 -18.19 -18.05
C CYS A 43 49.39 -19.53 -18.76
N ASN A 44 49.64 -19.59 -20.08
CA ASN A 44 49.50 -20.76 -20.93
C ASN A 44 48.07 -21.37 -20.97
N ALA A 45 47.06 -20.59 -20.56
CA ALA A 45 45.66 -20.97 -20.65
C ALA A 45 45.12 -20.77 -22.07
N LYS A 46 44.22 -21.66 -22.50
CA LYS A 46 43.38 -21.41 -23.68
C LYS A 46 42.32 -20.38 -23.31
N CYS A 47 42.21 -19.31 -24.08
CA CYS A 47 41.30 -18.21 -23.82
C CYS A 47 40.94 -17.48 -25.12
N ALA A 48 39.76 -16.88 -25.18
CA ALA A 48 39.48 -15.88 -26.20
C ALA A 48 40.31 -14.62 -25.97
N ALA A 49 40.51 -13.84 -27.04
CA ALA A 49 41.17 -12.55 -27.00
C ALA A 49 40.37 -11.51 -27.79
N VAL A 50 40.36 -10.27 -27.30
CA VAL A 50 39.70 -9.12 -27.95
C VAL A 50 40.74 -8.05 -28.21
N GLU A 51 40.74 -7.47 -29.41
CA GLU A 51 41.64 -6.36 -29.75
C GLU A 51 41.29 -5.13 -28.90
N LEU A 52 42.30 -4.57 -28.24
CA LEU A 52 42.18 -3.31 -27.51
C LEU A 52 42.19 -2.16 -28.52
N THR A 53 41.00 -1.61 -28.74
CA THR A 53 40.77 -0.42 -29.59
C THR A 53 40.00 0.62 -28.80
N ASP A 54 39.87 1.84 -29.33
CA ASP A 54 39.03 2.88 -28.71
C ASP A 54 37.53 2.49 -28.68
N GLN A 55 37.14 1.45 -29.42
CA GLN A 55 35.76 0.96 -29.53
C GLN A 55 35.63 -0.44 -28.95
N LEU A 56 35.87 -0.57 -27.65
CA LEU A 56 35.63 -1.83 -26.94
C LEU A 56 34.13 -2.09 -26.76
N PRO A 57 33.70 -3.38 -26.75
CA PRO A 57 32.37 -3.76 -26.31
C PRO A 57 32.02 -3.13 -24.96
N PRO A 58 30.77 -2.63 -24.75
CA PRO A 58 30.40 -1.91 -23.54
C PRO A 58 30.69 -2.67 -22.23
N ASN A 59 30.55 -4.00 -22.26
CA ASN A 59 30.83 -4.88 -21.13
C ASN A 59 32.31 -4.98 -20.77
N LEU A 60 33.23 -4.71 -21.70
CA LEU A 60 34.66 -4.67 -21.44
C LEU A 60 35.14 -3.27 -21.10
N ASN A 61 34.51 -2.24 -21.69
CA ASN A 61 34.84 -0.84 -21.43
C ASN A 61 34.73 -0.49 -19.94
N MET A 62 33.79 -1.10 -19.20
CA MET A 62 33.64 -0.88 -17.76
C MET A 62 34.91 -1.17 -16.93
N PHE A 63 35.77 -2.09 -17.36
CA PHE A 63 37.00 -2.44 -16.64
C PHE A 63 38.12 -1.39 -16.81
N PHE A 64 37.99 -0.52 -17.82
CA PHE A 64 38.95 0.55 -18.11
C PHE A 64 38.49 1.92 -17.58
N ARG A 65 37.30 1.99 -16.99
CA ARG A 65 36.80 3.21 -16.36
C ARG A 65 37.60 3.50 -15.08
N PRO A 66 37.89 4.78 -14.77
CA PRO A 66 38.51 5.13 -13.50
C PRO A 66 37.65 4.69 -12.32
N ALA A 67 38.28 4.07 -11.31
CA ALA A 67 37.56 3.50 -10.17
C ALA A 67 36.71 4.54 -9.41
N TYR A 68 37.14 5.81 -9.35
CA TYR A 68 36.38 6.86 -8.68
C TYR A 68 35.03 7.14 -9.34
N GLU A 69 34.93 7.08 -10.66
CA GLU A 69 33.66 7.31 -11.38
C GLU A 69 32.64 6.21 -11.09
N ILE A 70 33.11 4.97 -11.02
CA ILE A 70 32.26 3.81 -10.67
C ILE A 70 31.76 3.95 -9.23
N MET A 71 32.62 4.41 -8.32
CA MET A 71 32.24 4.64 -6.93
C MET A 71 31.21 5.77 -6.79
N ASP A 72 31.37 6.86 -7.54
CA ASP A 72 30.43 7.98 -7.55
C ASP A 72 29.05 7.55 -8.08
N GLU A 73 29.01 6.83 -9.20
CA GLU A 73 27.76 6.26 -9.73
C GLU A 73 27.09 5.32 -8.71
N THR A 74 27.87 4.48 -8.05
CA THR A 74 27.37 3.58 -7.01
C THR A 74 26.79 4.37 -5.84
N ALA A 75 27.44 5.45 -5.41
CA ALA A 75 26.95 6.32 -4.35
C ALA A 75 25.63 7.01 -4.74
N ASP A 76 25.49 7.43 -5.99
CA ASP A 76 24.23 8.00 -6.51
C ASP A 76 23.10 6.98 -6.51
N VAL A 77 23.35 5.75 -6.99
CA VAL A 77 22.38 4.66 -6.95
C VAL A 77 21.93 4.39 -5.51
N LEU A 78 22.87 4.33 -4.56
CA LEU A 78 22.55 4.14 -3.15
C LEU A 78 21.72 5.29 -2.58
N ARG A 79 22.08 6.54 -2.87
CA ARG A 79 21.31 7.72 -2.44
C ARG A 79 19.87 7.67 -2.97
N PHE A 80 19.71 7.33 -4.25
CA PHE A 80 18.41 7.19 -4.88
C PHE A 80 17.58 6.09 -4.20
N GLN A 81 18.15 4.90 -4.04
CA GLN A 81 17.47 3.77 -3.41
C GLN A 81 17.04 4.11 -1.97
N GLN A 82 17.96 4.64 -1.16
CA GLN A 82 17.68 5.06 0.22
C GLN A 82 16.54 6.07 0.27
N THR A 83 16.59 7.13 -0.53
CA THR A 83 15.58 8.19 -0.55
C THR A 83 14.18 7.65 -0.87
N ASN A 84 14.08 6.76 -1.86
CA ASN A 84 12.82 6.12 -2.24
C ASN A 84 12.31 5.18 -1.16
N THR A 85 13.18 4.34 -0.59
CA THR A 85 12.83 3.43 0.50
C THR A 85 12.32 4.19 1.73
N PHE A 86 12.99 5.27 2.14
CA PHE A 86 12.54 6.09 3.26
C PHE A 86 11.19 6.76 2.99
N SER A 87 10.99 7.24 1.76
CA SER A 87 9.70 7.84 1.36
C SER A 87 8.56 6.83 1.44
N LEU A 88 8.78 5.60 0.94
CA LEU A 88 7.81 4.51 1.03
C LEU A 88 7.54 4.12 2.49
N LEU A 89 8.59 3.97 3.31
CA LEU A 89 8.45 3.64 4.73
C LEU A 89 7.61 4.69 5.47
N ARG A 90 7.84 5.98 5.22
CA ARG A 90 7.05 7.06 5.80
C ARG A 90 5.58 6.96 5.39
N PHE A 91 5.31 6.81 4.10
CA PHE A 91 3.95 6.65 3.59
C PHE A 91 3.23 5.46 4.23
N LEU A 92 3.89 4.30 4.35
CA LEU A 92 3.30 3.11 4.95
C LEU A 92 3.05 3.30 6.45
N LYS A 93 3.96 3.94 7.19
CA LYS A 93 3.75 4.29 8.60
C LYS A 93 2.54 5.19 8.78
N ASP A 94 2.40 6.22 7.97
CA ASP A 94 1.25 7.14 8.02
C ASP A 94 -0.05 6.41 7.70
N LYS A 95 -0.03 5.50 6.70
CA LYS A 95 -1.19 4.69 6.33
C LYS A 95 -1.63 3.76 7.45
N VAL A 96 -0.68 3.08 8.10
CA VAL A 96 -0.96 2.20 9.25
C VAL A 96 -1.53 3.00 10.42
N ALA A 97 -0.97 4.18 10.72
CA ALA A 97 -1.48 5.04 11.79
C ALA A 97 -2.94 5.47 11.52
N LYS A 98 -3.26 5.88 10.29
CA LYS A 98 -4.64 6.23 9.89
C LYS A 98 -5.59 5.04 9.98
N GLN A 99 -5.17 3.86 9.52
CA GLN A 99 -5.98 2.64 9.62
C GLN A 99 -6.26 2.27 11.07
N ARG A 100 -5.26 2.38 11.95
CA ARG A 100 -5.43 2.13 13.39
C ARG A 100 -6.44 3.10 14.01
N GLN A 101 -6.33 4.39 13.70
CA GLN A 101 -7.29 5.39 14.19
C GLN A 101 -8.72 5.10 13.71
N LEU A 102 -8.91 4.65 12.47
CA LEU A 102 -10.23 4.26 11.96
C LEU A 102 -10.78 3.03 12.66
N LEU A 103 -9.94 2.03 12.93
CA LEU A 103 -10.34 0.83 13.68
C LEU A 103 -10.75 1.17 15.11
N ASP A 104 -10.01 2.05 15.78
CA ASP A 104 -10.34 2.50 17.13
C ASP A 104 -11.70 3.22 17.16
N LYS A 105 -11.95 4.13 16.20
CA LYS A 105 -13.26 4.79 16.06
C LYS A 105 -14.40 3.81 15.78
N ALA A 106 -14.20 2.87 14.85
CA ALA A 106 -15.23 1.88 14.53
C ALA A 106 -15.55 0.99 15.73
N LYS A 107 -14.53 0.65 16.55
CA LYS A 107 -14.72 -0.09 17.80
C LYS A 107 -15.56 0.71 18.80
N ASP A 108 -15.28 2.00 18.96
CA ASP A 108 -16.04 2.86 19.87
C ASP A 108 -17.49 3.02 19.42
N GLU A 109 -17.73 3.21 18.11
CA GLU A 109 -19.08 3.26 17.52
C GLU A 109 -19.85 1.95 17.74
N LEU A 110 -19.19 0.79 17.61
CA LEU A 110 -19.81 -0.50 17.89
C LEU A 110 -20.21 -0.66 19.36
N LEU A 111 -19.39 -0.16 20.29
CA LEU A 111 -19.70 -0.18 21.71
C LEU A 111 -20.91 0.73 22.02
N GLN A 112 -20.93 1.94 21.47
CA GLN A 112 -22.05 2.87 21.63
C GLN A 112 -23.34 2.31 21.02
N TYR A 113 -23.26 1.70 19.84
CA TYR A 113 -24.40 1.04 19.20
C TYR A 113 -24.96 -0.08 20.08
N LYS A 114 -24.09 -0.92 20.66
CA LYS A 114 -24.50 -2.00 21.56
C LYS A 114 -25.21 -1.45 22.79
N ASP A 115 -24.68 -0.40 23.41
CA ASP A 115 -25.32 0.23 24.58
C ASP A 115 -26.68 0.83 24.23
N THR A 116 -26.74 1.61 23.14
CA THR A 116 -27.99 2.20 22.64
C THR A 116 -29.04 1.13 22.34
N LYS A 117 -28.63 0.01 21.74
CA LYS A 117 -29.52 -1.13 21.46
C LYS A 117 -30.08 -1.73 22.74
N ASN A 118 -29.25 -1.89 23.78
CA ASN A 118 -29.69 -2.40 25.07
C ASN A 118 -30.69 -1.45 25.75
N GLN A 119 -30.40 -0.15 25.76
CA GLN A 119 -31.30 0.88 26.30
C GLN A 119 -32.64 0.89 25.56
N LEU A 120 -32.62 0.83 24.23
CA LEU A 120 -33.82 0.77 23.41
C LEU A 120 -34.66 -0.47 23.69
N GLN A 121 -34.03 -1.63 23.92
CA GLN A 121 -34.74 -2.84 24.34
C GLN A 121 -35.37 -2.70 25.73
N ALA A 122 -34.65 -2.11 26.70
CA ALA A 122 -35.19 -1.87 28.04
C ALA A 122 -36.40 -0.92 28.00
N ILE A 123 -36.30 0.20 27.28
CA ILE A 123 -37.40 1.15 27.10
C ILE A 123 -38.59 0.49 26.40
N LYS A 124 -38.36 -0.34 25.37
CA LYS A 124 -39.45 -1.06 24.69
C LYS A 124 -40.19 -2.00 25.64
N LYS A 125 -39.48 -2.76 26.48
CA LYS A 125 -40.09 -3.64 27.49
C LYS A 125 -40.92 -2.84 28.49
N GLU A 126 -40.37 -1.74 28.99
CA GLU A 126 -41.07 -0.89 29.95
C GLU A 126 -42.31 -0.22 29.34
N ASN A 127 -42.22 0.26 28.11
CA ASN A 127 -43.36 0.83 27.40
C ASN A 127 -44.48 -0.21 27.19
N GLN A 128 -44.13 -1.46 26.87
CA GLN A 128 -45.09 -2.56 26.79
C GLN A 128 -45.74 -2.84 28.14
N ARG A 129 -44.96 -2.90 29.22
CA ARG A 129 -45.46 -3.11 30.59
C ARG A 129 -46.45 -2.02 30.99
N LEU A 130 -46.10 -0.76 30.79
CA LEU A 130 -46.95 0.37 31.13
C LEU A 130 -48.23 0.40 30.28
N LYS A 131 -48.15 0.07 28.98
CA LYS A 131 -49.34 -0.05 28.12
C LYS A 131 -50.29 -1.14 28.60
N ALA A 132 -49.77 -2.30 29.00
CA ALA A 132 -50.59 -3.37 29.58
C ALA A 132 -51.29 -2.89 30.87
N GLN A 133 -50.55 -2.24 31.79
CA GLN A 133 -51.14 -1.68 33.01
C GLN A 133 -52.24 -0.65 32.74
N ILE A 134 -52.03 0.26 31.79
CA ILE A 134 -53.05 1.24 31.40
C ILE A 134 -54.29 0.54 30.83
N GLN A 135 -54.10 -0.52 30.03
CA GLN A 135 -55.20 -1.28 29.47
C GLN A 135 -56.00 -2.01 30.55
N ASP A 136 -55.33 -2.63 31.52
CA ASP A 136 -55.96 -3.30 32.66
C ASP A 136 -56.75 -2.32 33.55
N ILE A 137 -56.20 -1.13 33.80
CA ILE A 137 -56.91 -0.08 34.54
C ILE A 137 -58.16 0.36 33.77
N ARG A 138 -58.05 0.57 32.45
CA ARG A 138 -59.21 0.96 31.62
C ARG A 138 -60.30 -0.08 31.59
N THR A 139 -59.97 -1.37 31.47
CA THR A 139 -60.96 -2.45 31.52
C THR A 139 -61.60 -2.57 32.90
N SER A 140 -60.81 -2.40 33.98
CA SER A 140 -61.34 -2.41 35.35
C SER A 140 -62.29 -1.24 35.61
N LEU A 141 -61.98 -0.03 35.11
CA LEU A 141 -62.87 1.13 35.22
C LEU A 141 -64.17 0.94 34.43
N ALA A 142 -64.09 0.43 33.20
CA ALA A 142 -65.27 0.14 32.38
C ALA A 142 -66.18 -0.95 32.99
N ALA A 143 -65.62 -1.90 33.74
CA ALA A 143 -66.39 -2.94 34.45
C ALA A 143 -67.09 -2.43 35.72
N ASN A 144 -66.57 -1.37 36.35
CA ASN A 144 -67.21 -0.73 37.50
C ASN A 144 -68.34 0.23 37.09
N GLU A 145 -68.29 0.78 35.88
CA GLU A 145 -69.36 1.62 35.32
C GLU A 145 -70.63 0.82 34.95
N THR A 146 -70.55 -0.51 34.78
CA THR A 146 -71.70 -1.37 34.44
C THR A 146 -72.53 -1.85 35.65
N THR A 147 -72.13 -1.55 36.89
CA THR A 147 -72.89 -1.90 38.11
C THR A 147 -73.75 -0.77 38.70
N GLU A 148 -73.71 0.45 38.14
CA GLU A 148 -74.66 1.51 38.51
C GLU A 148 -75.61 1.86 37.35
N SER A 149 -76.91 1.71 37.59
CA SER A 149 -78.00 2.01 36.66
C SER A 149 -78.10 3.51 36.29
N PRO A 150 -78.74 3.87 35.16
CA PRO A 150 -78.49 5.12 34.45
C PRO A 150 -79.25 6.31 35.04
N SER A 151 -78.52 7.32 35.51
CA SER A 151 -79.06 8.65 35.80
C SER A 151 -78.59 9.63 34.73
N LYS A 152 -79.52 10.11 33.91
CA LYS A 152 -79.29 11.17 32.93
C LYS A 152 -78.77 12.43 33.63
N LEU A 153 -77.66 13.01 33.17
CA LEU A 153 -77.45 14.45 33.21
C LEU A 153 -76.41 14.89 32.16
N SER A 154 -76.88 15.78 31.30
CA SER A 154 -76.14 16.58 30.34
C SER A 154 -75.07 17.43 31.03
N SER A 155 -73.83 17.38 30.55
CA SER A 155 -73.04 18.59 30.27
C SER A 155 -71.72 18.24 29.62
N GLY A 156 -71.43 18.94 28.52
CA GLY A 156 -70.18 18.82 27.81
C GLY A 156 -68.96 19.17 28.66
N ASN A 157 -67.82 18.62 28.25
CA ASN A 157 -66.56 19.36 28.18
C ASN A 157 -65.58 18.53 27.34
N ASN A 158 -65.34 19.01 26.12
CA ASN A 158 -64.34 18.49 25.20
C ASN A 158 -62.97 18.98 25.68
N LEU A 159 -62.30 18.21 26.54
CA LEU A 159 -60.90 18.45 26.91
C LEU A 159 -60.01 17.91 25.78
N GLY A 160 -59.73 18.79 24.82
CA GLY A 160 -58.76 18.57 23.76
C GLY A 160 -57.38 18.29 24.33
N ILE A 161 -56.97 17.02 24.34
CA ILE A 161 -55.59 16.63 24.55
C ILE A 161 -54.82 17.03 23.29
N ARG A 162 -54.14 18.18 23.33
CA ARG A 162 -53.16 18.58 22.32
C ARG A 162 -52.00 17.58 22.34
N LEU A 163 -51.95 16.70 21.34
CA LEU A 163 -50.76 15.96 20.98
C LEU A 163 -49.67 16.98 20.57
N TYR A 164 -48.63 17.09 21.39
CA TYR A 164 -47.43 17.83 21.04
C TYR A 164 -46.65 17.00 20.00
N SER A 165 -46.66 17.45 18.75
CA SER A 165 -45.75 16.96 17.72
C SER A 165 -44.35 17.56 17.94
N PRO A 166 -43.27 16.77 18.05
CA PRO A 166 -41.92 17.33 18.05
C PRO A 166 -41.58 17.80 16.63
N SER A 167 -41.28 19.09 16.50
CA SER A 167 -40.75 19.67 15.26
C SER A 167 -39.29 19.23 15.10
N ILE A 168 -39.04 18.35 14.13
CA ILE A 168 -37.68 17.95 13.72
C ILE A 168 -37.06 19.14 12.97
N ARG A 169 -36.12 19.84 13.60
CA ARG A 169 -35.24 20.78 12.90
C ARG A 169 -34.21 19.99 12.11
N THR A 170 -34.23 20.14 10.79
CA THR A 170 -33.15 19.65 9.92
C THR A 170 -31.91 20.56 10.05
N PRO A 171 -30.69 20.00 10.09
CA PRO A 171 -29.47 20.79 10.06
C PRO A 171 -29.29 21.48 8.69
N ARG A 172 -28.97 22.78 8.70
CA ARG A 172 -28.47 23.49 7.51
C ARG A 172 -27.09 22.94 7.15
N THR A 173 -26.91 22.58 5.88
CA THR A 173 -25.59 22.28 5.31
C THR A 173 -24.76 23.57 5.15
N PRO A 174 -23.46 23.55 5.45
CA PRO A 174 -22.57 24.66 5.12
C PRO A 174 -22.36 24.74 3.60
N ARG A 175 -22.46 25.96 3.05
CA ARG A 175 -21.97 26.29 1.72
C ARG A 175 -20.44 26.28 1.75
N THR A 176 -19.82 25.46 0.91
CA THR A 176 -18.37 25.52 0.66
C THR A 176 -18.03 26.68 -0.29
N PRO A 177 -16.83 27.28 -0.17
CA PRO A 177 -16.30 28.24 -1.12
C PRO A 177 -15.97 27.62 -2.48
#